data_AF-A0A0Q6YVG5-F1
#
_entry.id   AF-A0A0Q6YVG5-F1
#
_cell.length_a   1.000
_cell.length_b   1.000
_cell.length_c   1.000
_cell.angle_alpha   90.00
_cell.angle_beta   90.00
_cell.angle_gamma   90.00
#
_symmetry.space_group_name_H-M   'P 1'
#
loop_
_entity.id
_entity.type
_entity.pdbx_description
1 polymer ?
#
loop_
_entity_poly.entity_id
_entity_poly.type
_entity_poly.pdbx_seq_one_letter_code
_entity_poly.pdbx_strand_id
1 'polypeptide(L)'
;MTKNIVLIGLMIALGGCQSMKDLGRSTVEYLEESRTTPTDRYLAELRNPFVPLGTFDDALDGNQGKACRQTTHYRTVQPSDLQLVISASEGGIPTCQHVLGTFYESGTGVSQNTARARSLYLQAAPADPYAYVELARMARDGIDEPVDPVKARDYYTRAGIGGVVGLGGLMEQGKGGAQDVSGALKLYVDATQKYGDPAWKAMRPLLALGLELDAEQVQKYNRVWIGGLLRQMRFELWRSYELGGLNHSGQTLTVRVLFRFSTRSPKPEVYLAESSGDPVIDTAVVSAVYHLTMKDPYMLPAGQETFDFVAPVALSPSAKRG
;
A
#
# COMPACT_ATOMS: atom_id res chain seq x y z
N MET A 1 20.24 -9.02 18.16
CA MET A 1 20.22 -7.69 18.81
C MET A 1 19.14 -7.63 19.91
N THR A 2 19.09 -8.62 20.81
CA THR A 2 17.93 -8.83 21.71
C THR A 2 18.24 -8.54 23.19
N LYS A 3 19.44 -8.02 23.48
CA LYS A 3 19.92 -7.80 24.87
C LYS A 3 19.70 -6.39 25.43
N ASN A 4 19.21 -5.42 24.64
CA ASN A 4 19.09 -4.02 25.10
C ASN A 4 17.70 -3.61 25.62
N ILE A 5 16.64 -4.40 25.39
CA ILE A 5 15.28 -4.04 25.83
C ILE A 5 15.12 -4.19 27.35
N VAL A 6 15.77 -5.20 27.95
CA VAL A 6 15.67 -5.47 29.39
C VAL A 6 16.44 -4.44 30.24
N LEU A 7 17.54 -3.87 29.72
CA LEU A 7 18.34 -2.90 30.47
C LEU A 7 17.67 -1.51 30.60
N ILE A 8 16.89 -1.09 29.60
CA ILE A 8 16.20 0.21 29.63
C ILE A 8 14.94 0.13 30.50
N GLY A 9 14.23 -1.00 30.48
CA GLY A 9 13.10 -1.24 31.40
C GLY A 9 13.51 -1.22 32.88
N LEU A 10 14.76 -1.62 33.19
CA LEU A 10 15.27 -1.64 34.57
C LEU A 10 15.74 -0.26 35.06
N MET A 11 16.15 0.66 34.16
CA MET A 11 16.54 2.02 34.56
C MET A 11 15.34 2.93 34.88
N ILE A 12 14.18 2.70 34.28
CA ILE A 12 12.95 3.47 34.57
C ILE A 12 12.41 3.13 35.98
N ALA A 13 12.70 1.94 36.51
CA ALA A 13 12.27 1.54 37.85
C ALA A 13 13.14 2.07 39.00
N LEU A 14 14.34 2.61 38.72
CA LEU A 14 15.31 2.98 39.78
C LEU A 14 15.77 4.45 39.76
N GLY A 15 15.19 5.31 38.92
CA GLY A 15 15.58 6.72 38.89
C GLY A 15 14.49 7.66 38.34
N GLY A 16 13.61 8.13 39.24
CA GLY A 16 13.07 9.50 39.25
C GLY A 16 12.32 10.10 38.05
N CYS A 17 12.15 9.43 36.90
CA CYS A 17 11.40 10.01 35.78
C CYS A 17 9.90 9.73 35.91
N GLN A 18 9.14 10.73 36.35
CA GLN A 18 7.67 10.69 36.43
C GLN A 18 6.96 11.22 35.16
N SER A 19 7.71 11.66 34.12
CA SER A 19 7.13 12.29 32.92
C SER A 19 8.05 12.21 31.69
N MET A 20 7.46 12.04 30.49
CA MET A 20 8.20 12.06 29.21
C MET A 20 8.87 13.41 28.89
N LYS A 21 8.52 14.48 29.61
CA LYS A 21 9.12 15.82 29.43
C LYS A 21 10.58 15.89 29.89
N ASP A 22 11.03 14.91 30.66
CA ASP A 22 12.38 14.88 31.24
C ASP A 22 13.38 14.09 30.37
N LEU A 23 12.93 13.50 29.27
CA LEU A 23 13.76 12.75 28.33
C LEU A 23 14.25 13.66 27.20
N GLY A 24 15.54 13.54 26.85
CA GLY A 24 16.12 14.29 25.73
C GLY A 24 15.44 13.95 24.40
N ARG A 25 15.41 14.90 23.46
CA ARG A 25 14.72 14.81 22.16
C ARG A 25 14.99 13.50 21.40
N SER A 26 16.23 13.03 21.40
CA SER A 26 16.62 11.76 20.75
C SER A 26 16.08 10.52 21.45
N THR A 27 15.88 10.57 22.78
CA THR A 27 15.28 9.48 23.55
C THR A 27 13.76 9.45 23.38
N VAL A 28 13.12 10.62 23.25
CA VAL A 28 11.70 10.73 22.90
C VAL A 28 11.47 10.22 21.48
N GLU A 29 12.26 10.66 20.50
CA GLU A 29 12.19 10.18 19.11
C GLU A 29 12.42 8.66 19.04
N TYR A 30 13.42 8.12 19.73
CA TYR A 30 13.66 6.67 19.79
C TYR A 30 12.52 5.89 20.46
N LEU A 31 11.92 6.42 21.53
CA LEU A 31 10.80 5.78 22.21
C LEU A 31 9.51 5.86 21.39
N GLU A 32 9.26 6.96 20.69
CA GLU A 32 8.16 7.10 19.74
C GLU A 32 8.34 6.16 18.54
N GLU A 33 9.54 6.10 17.96
CA GLU A 33 9.90 5.19 16.87
C GLU A 33 9.77 3.71 17.28
N SER A 34 10.12 3.38 18.54
CA SER A 34 9.91 2.04 19.13
C SER A 34 8.44 1.73 19.49
N ARG A 35 7.57 2.75 19.55
CA ARG A 35 6.12 2.64 19.80
C ARG A 35 5.27 2.69 18.53
N THR A 36 5.86 3.01 17.38
CA THR A 36 5.16 2.97 16.10
C THR A 36 4.93 1.51 15.67
N THR A 37 3.67 1.13 15.48
CA THR A 37 3.40 -0.14 14.81
C THR A 37 3.97 -0.08 13.38
N PRO A 38 4.25 -1.22 12.74
CA PRO A 38 4.56 -1.26 11.30
C PRO A 38 3.56 -0.46 10.46
N THR A 39 2.31 -0.40 10.90
CA THR A 39 1.22 0.38 10.32
C THR A 39 1.40 1.90 10.54
N ASP A 40 1.83 2.35 11.72
CA ASP A 40 2.15 3.77 11.96
C ASP A 40 3.32 4.25 11.10
N ARG A 41 4.36 3.42 10.92
CA ARG A 41 5.47 3.71 10.00
C ARG A 41 5.00 3.79 8.55
N TYR A 42 4.15 2.86 8.13
CA TYR A 42 3.58 2.87 6.79
C TYR A 42 2.66 4.10 6.53
N LEU A 43 1.84 4.49 7.51
CA LEU A 43 0.99 5.69 7.43
C LEU A 43 1.83 6.98 7.47
N ALA A 44 2.97 6.99 8.18
CA ALA A 44 3.94 8.08 8.16
C ALA A 44 4.71 8.16 6.83
N GLU A 45 5.03 7.04 6.19
CA GLU A 45 5.63 7.01 4.84
C GLU A 45 4.64 7.45 3.75
N LEU A 46 3.35 7.16 3.91
CA LEU A 46 2.28 7.70 3.07
C LEU A 46 2.02 9.20 3.29
N ARG A 47 2.60 9.81 4.35
CA ARG A 47 2.58 11.26 4.57
C ARG A 47 3.47 11.96 3.53
N ASN A 48 3.00 11.97 2.30
CA ASN A 48 3.36 13.00 1.36
C ASN A 48 2.31 14.11 1.50
N PRO A 49 2.65 15.30 2.06
CA PRO A 49 1.70 16.41 2.18
C PRO A 49 1.19 16.92 0.81
N PHE A 50 1.73 16.39 -0.29
CA PHE A 50 1.35 16.67 -1.68
C PHE A 50 0.63 15.51 -2.37
N VAL A 51 0.21 14.45 -1.66
CA VAL A 51 -0.58 13.35 -2.25
C VAL A 51 -1.65 12.91 -1.25
N PRO A 52 -2.95 13.11 -1.53
CA PRO A 52 -4.02 12.64 -0.66
C PRO A 52 -3.98 11.12 -0.49
N LEU A 53 -4.40 10.64 0.68
CA LEU A 53 -4.37 9.23 1.01
C LEU A 53 -5.49 8.47 0.26
N GLY A 54 -5.15 7.87 -0.88
CA GLY A 54 -6.06 6.96 -1.59
C GLY A 54 -5.81 6.89 -3.10
N THR A 55 -6.24 5.79 -3.72
CA THR A 55 -6.38 5.70 -5.18
C THR A 55 -7.78 6.16 -5.53
N PHE A 56 -7.93 7.35 -6.09
CA PHE A 56 -9.25 7.86 -6.48
C PHE A 56 -10.01 6.88 -7.39
N ASP A 57 -11.33 6.74 -7.18
CA ASP A 57 -12.17 5.97 -8.10
C ASP A 57 -12.48 6.83 -9.33
N ASP A 58 -11.95 6.42 -10.48
CA ASP A 58 -12.15 7.13 -11.75
C ASP A 58 -13.61 7.09 -12.24
N ALA A 59 -14.41 6.14 -11.75
CA ALA A 59 -15.81 5.96 -12.14
C ALA A 59 -16.76 6.96 -11.47
N LEU A 60 -16.38 7.55 -10.34
CA LEU A 60 -17.22 8.48 -9.58
C LEU A 60 -17.11 9.94 -10.06
N ASP A 61 -16.10 10.26 -10.87
CA ASP A 61 -15.81 11.63 -11.26
C ASP A 61 -16.27 11.98 -12.68
N GLY A 62 -17.09 13.03 -12.77
CA GLY A 62 -17.24 13.82 -14.00
C GLY A 62 -15.96 14.57 -14.36
N ASN A 63 -15.92 15.21 -15.54
CA ASN A 63 -14.73 15.88 -16.06
C ASN A 63 -14.10 16.90 -15.09
N GLN A 64 -14.92 17.60 -14.31
CA GLN A 64 -14.45 18.57 -13.33
C GLN A 64 -13.81 17.93 -12.08
N GLY A 65 -14.34 16.79 -11.61
CA GLY A 65 -13.70 16.01 -10.53
C GLY A 65 -12.30 15.56 -10.94
N LYS A 66 -12.17 15.01 -12.17
CA LYS A 66 -10.87 14.63 -12.75
C LYS A 66 -9.89 15.80 -12.81
N ALA A 67 -10.34 16.98 -13.22
CA ALA A 67 -9.52 18.18 -13.27
C ALA A 67 -9.03 18.59 -11.87
N CYS A 68 -9.91 18.59 -10.86
CA CYS A 68 -9.52 18.86 -9.48
C CYS A 68 -8.50 17.84 -8.97
N ARG A 69 -8.68 16.54 -9.22
CA ARG A 69 -7.72 15.51 -8.81
C ARG A 69 -6.33 15.72 -9.37
N GLN A 70 -6.20 16.13 -10.63
CA GLN A 70 -4.89 16.38 -11.23
C GLN A 70 -4.08 17.44 -10.46
N THR A 71 -4.76 18.40 -9.83
CA THR A 71 -4.11 19.45 -9.05
C THR A 71 -3.53 18.96 -7.71
N THR A 72 -3.94 17.78 -7.23
CA THR A 72 -3.50 17.25 -5.92
C THR A 72 -2.01 16.93 -5.88
N HIS A 73 -1.40 16.63 -7.02
CA HIS A 73 0.02 16.27 -7.11
C HIS A 73 0.95 17.46 -7.31
N TYR A 74 0.42 18.68 -7.37
CA TYR A 74 1.22 19.87 -7.66
C TYR A 74 1.93 20.37 -6.40
N ARG A 75 3.27 20.51 -6.48
CA ARG A 75 4.05 21.16 -5.40
C ARG A 75 3.69 22.64 -5.22
N THR A 76 3.28 23.29 -6.30
CA THR A 76 2.77 24.66 -6.33
C THR A 76 1.56 24.69 -7.25
N VAL A 77 0.43 25.17 -6.75
CA VAL A 77 -0.83 25.27 -7.51
C VAL A 77 -0.87 26.60 -8.23
N GLN A 78 -1.13 26.59 -9.55
CA GLN A 78 -1.27 27.83 -10.32
C GLN A 78 -2.57 28.57 -9.93
N PRO A 79 -2.61 29.90 -10.02
CA PRO A 79 -3.83 30.66 -9.69
C PRO A 79 -5.07 30.20 -10.46
N SER A 80 -4.93 29.81 -11.73
CA SER A 80 -6.01 29.26 -12.55
C SER A 80 -6.54 27.93 -12.03
N ASP A 81 -5.64 27.05 -11.60
CA ASP A 81 -5.98 25.73 -11.06
C ASP A 81 -6.67 25.88 -9.70
N LEU A 82 -6.16 26.78 -8.85
CA LEU A 82 -6.80 27.11 -7.58
C LEU A 82 -8.20 27.67 -7.80
N GLN A 83 -8.38 28.60 -8.73
CA GLN A 83 -9.69 29.17 -9.05
C GLN A 83 -10.67 28.11 -9.58
N LEU A 84 -10.18 27.17 -10.40
CA LEU A 84 -10.96 26.02 -10.86
C LEU A 84 -11.41 25.17 -9.68
N VAL A 85 -10.50 24.80 -8.78
CA VAL A 85 -10.80 23.99 -7.60
C VAL A 85 -11.81 24.69 -6.68
N ILE A 86 -11.63 26.00 -6.43
CA ILE A 86 -12.56 26.81 -5.62
C ILE A 86 -13.96 26.81 -6.25
N SER A 87 -14.07 27.22 -7.51
CA SER A 87 -15.38 27.33 -8.19
C SER A 87 -16.10 25.97 -8.30
N ALA A 88 -15.36 24.89 -8.56
CA ALA A 88 -15.92 23.55 -8.63
C ALA A 88 -16.31 23.00 -7.24
N SER A 89 -15.56 23.33 -6.20
CA SER A 89 -15.92 23.02 -4.81
C SER A 89 -17.20 23.76 -4.38
N GLU A 90 -17.32 25.04 -4.73
CA GLU A 90 -18.53 25.85 -4.47
C GLU A 90 -19.74 25.34 -5.28
N GLY A 91 -19.50 24.79 -6.47
CA GLY A 91 -20.48 24.06 -7.26
C GLY A 91 -20.90 22.70 -6.69
N GLY A 92 -20.36 22.29 -5.54
CA GLY A 92 -20.77 21.07 -4.84
C GLY A 92 -20.13 19.78 -5.34
N ILE A 93 -19.02 19.86 -6.09
CA ILE A 93 -18.31 18.67 -6.58
C ILE A 93 -17.50 18.05 -5.43
N PRO A 94 -17.85 16.84 -4.95
CA PRO A 94 -17.25 16.27 -3.74
C PRO A 94 -15.73 16.14 -3.81
N THR A 95 -15.21 15.67 -4.96
CA THR A 95 -13.77 15.54 -5.17
C THR A 95 -13.08 16.89 -5.12
N CYS A 96 -13.68 17.96 -5.66
CA CYS A 96 -13.09 19.31 -5.57
C CYS A 96 -13.17 19.89 -4.15
N GLN A 97 -14.23 19.59 -3.39
CA GLN A 97 -14.31 19.92 -1.97
C GLN A 97 -13.19 19.23 -1.19
N HIS A 98 -12.97 17.93 -1.42
CA HIS A 98 -11.87 17.19 -0.83
C HIS A 98 -10.51 17.81 -1.21
N VAL A 99 -10.25 18.06 -2.49
CA VAL A 99 -8.99 18.70 -2.94
C VAL A 99 -8.79 20.07 -2.31
N LEU A 100 -9.80 20.93 -2.30
CA LEU A 100 -9.73 22.23 -1.65
C LEU A 100 -9.47 22.10 -0.15
N GLY A 101 -10.04 21.07 0.50
CA GLY A 101 -9.74 20.72 1.87
C GLY A 101 -8.26 20.45 2.09
N THR A 102 -7.63 19.68 1.21
CA THR A 102 -6.18 19.42 1.29
C THR A 102 -5.35 20.70 1.12
N PHE A 103 -5.76 21.62 0.25
CA PHE A 103 -5.08 22.92 0.08
C PHE A 103 -5.16 23.77 1.34
N TYR A 104 -6.33 23.83 2.00
CA TYR A 104 -6.44 24.52 3.27
C TYR A 104 -5.67 23.82 4.39
N GLU A 105 -5.61 22.49 4.40
CA GLU A 105 -4.86 21.77 5.44
C GLU A 105 -3.35 21.97 5.30
N SER A 106 -2.81 21.96 4.08
CA SER A 106 -1.38 22.12 3.80
C SER A 106 -0.92 23.58 3.65
N GLY A 107 -1.84 24.50 3.37
CA GLY A 107 -1.51 25.87 2.95
C GLY A 107 -1.02 25.98 1.49
N THR A 108 -1.37 25.01 0.63
CA THR A 108 -0.96 25.02 -0.78
C THR A 108 -1.80 26.04 -1.57
N GLY A 109 -1.19 27.15 -1.99
CA GLY A 109 -1.86 28.19 -2.79
C GLY A 109 -2.87 29.05 -2.01
N VAL A 110 -3.20 28.67 -0.77
CA VAL A 110 -4.08 29.38 0.16
C VAL A 110 -3.44 29.46 1.54
N SER A 111 -3.89 30.37 2.40
CA SER A 111 -3.46 30.36 3.81
C SER A 111 -3.97 29.10 4.52
N GLN A 112 -3.10 28.44 5.29
CA GLN A 112 -3.44 27.23 6.03
C GLN A 112 -4.61 27.49 7.00
N ASN A 113 -5.61 26.60 6.97
CA ASN A 113 -6.80 26.64 7.82
C ASN A 113 -7.40 25.24 7.99
N THR A 114 -7.03 24.56 9.06
CA THR A 114 -7.47 23.19 9.36
C THR A 114 -8.97 23.08 9.61
N ALA A 115 -9.60 24.11 10.19
CA ALA A 115 -11.05 24.14 10.41
C ALA A 115 -11.83 24.18 9.09
N ARG A 116 -11.34 24.99 8.13
CA ARG A 116 -11.93 25.03 6.80
C ARG A 116 -11.70 23.73 6.03
N ALA A 117 -10.51 23.14 6.15
CA ALA A 117 -10.22 21.82 5.59
C ALA A 117 -11.20 20.76 6.10
N ARG A 118 -11.37 20.67 7.42
CA ARG A 118 -12.32 19.75 8.06
C ARG A 118 -13.74 19.93 7.55
N SER A 119 -14.21 21.17 7.46
CA SER A 119 -15.54 21.48 6.95
C SER A 119 -15.75 20.99 5.51
N LEU A 120 -14.74 21.15 4.66
CA LEU A 120 -14.77 20.67 3.28
C LEU A 120 -14.73 19.14 3.20
N TYR A 121 -13.92 18.48 4.03
CA TYR A 121 -13.91 17.01 4.11
C TYR A 121 -15.26 16.46 4.57
N LEU A 122 -15.90 17.08 5.58
CA LEU A 122 -17.25 16.69 6.04
C LEU A 122 -18.30 16.81 4.92
N GLN A 123 -18.18 17.82 4.06
CA GLN A 123 -19.07 18.00 2.91
C GLN A 123 -18.84 16.95 1.83
N ALA A 124 -17.57 16.63 1.55
CA ALA A 124 -17.20 15.67 0.52
C ALA A 124 -17.50 14.22 0.90
N ALA A 125 -17.28 13.86 2.17
CA ALA A 125 -17.24 12.47 2.65
C ALA A 125 -18.45 11.57 2.29
N PRO A 126 -19.71 12.05 2.27
CA PRO A 126 -20.85 11.22 1.88
C PRO A 126 -20.80 10.70 0.44
N ALA A 127 -20.11 11.40 -0.46
CA ALA A 127 -20.01 11.06 -1.89
C ALA A 127 -18.57 10.73 -2.32
N ASP A 128 -17.57 11.17 -1.56
CA ASP A 128 -16.16 10.81 -1.71
C ASP A 128 -15.67 10.14 -0.42
N PRO A 129 -15.72 8.79 -0.34
CA PRO A 129 -15.28 8.06 0.86
C PRO A 129 -13.82 8.31 1.24
N TYR A 130 -12.97 8.83 0.34
CA TYR A 130 -11.58 9.16 0.68
C TYR A 130 -11.49 10.35 1.63
N ALA A 131 -12.45 11.29 1.61
CA ALA A 131 -12.50 12.36 2.59
C ALA A 131 -12.75 11.85 4.03
N TYR A 132 -13.38 10.67 4.20
CA TYR A 132 -13.45 10.02 5.50
C TYR A 132 -12.07 9.55 6.02
N VAL A 133 -11.11 9.24 5.14
CA VAL A 133 -9.73 8.89 5.56
C VAL A 133 -9.07 10.10 6.23
N GLU A 134 -9.23 11.29 5.64
CA GLU A 134 -8.68 12.52 6.22
C GLU A 134 -9.37 12.88 7.53
N LEU A 135 -10.71 12.79 7.60
CA LEU A 135 -11.45 13.01 8.85
C LEU A 135 -11.04 12.02 9.95
N ALA A 136 -10.85 10.75 9.60
CA ALA A 136 -10.39 9.73 10.54
C ALA A 136 -9.00 10.05 11.09
N ARG A 137 -8.09 10.52 10.22
CA ARG A 137 -6.75 10.95 10.63
C ARG A 137 -6.82 12.18 11.53
N MET A 138 -7.62 13.19 11.18
CA MET A 138 -7.79 14.37 12.02
C MET A 138 -8.29 14.00 13.42
N ALA A 139 -9.27 13.09 13.52
CA ALA A 139 -9.78 12.59 14.79
C ALA A 139 -8.71 11.78 15.57
N ARG A 140 -7.92 10.95 14.87
CA ARG A 140 -6.84 10.15 15.48
C ARG A 140 -5.73 11.03 16.05
N ASP A 141 -5.33 12.06 15.30
CA ASP A 141 -4.17 12.90 15.61
C ASP A 141 -4.53 14.15 16.43
N GLY A 142 -5.82 14.43 16.62
CA GLY A 142 -6.30 15.60 17.36
C GLY A 142 -6.08 16.91 16.59
N ILE A 143 -6.32 16.90 15.29
CA ILE A 143 -6.17 18.08 14.43
C ILE A 143 -7.51 18.78 14.35
N ASP A 144 -7.55 20.04 14.81
CA ASP A 144 -8.76 20.88 14.85
C ASP A 144 -9.87 20.37 15.81
N GLU A 145 -9.65 19.23 16.46
CA GLU A 145 -10.49 18.65 17.50
C GLU A 145 -9.64 17.86 18.50
N PRO A 146 -10.13 17.56 19.71
CA PRO A 146 -9.45 16.63 20.62
C PRO A 146 -9.30 15.23 20.01
N VAL A 147 -8.21 14.53 20.36
CA VAL A 147 -7.97 13.14 19.95
C VAL A 147 -9.16 12.25 20.33
N ASP A 148 -9.74 11.59 19.34
CA ASP A 148 -10.92 10.73 19.47
C ASP A 148 -10.76 9.48 18.59
N PRO A 149 -10.12 8.42 19.11
CA PRO A 149 -9.88 7.22 18.33
C PRO A 149 -11.17 6.43 18.05
N VAL A 150 -12.25 6.62 18.82
CA VAL A 150 -13.56 5.99 18.52
C VAL A 150 -14.13 6.60 17.25
N LYS A 151 -14.13 7.93 17.17
CA LYS A 151 -14.52 8.66 15.95
C LYS A 151 -13.62 8.32 14.77
N ALA A 152 -12.30 8.19 14.99
CA ALA A 152 -11.37 7.77 13.94
C ALA A 152 -11.73 6.40 13.36
N ARG A 153 -12.09 5.41 14.20
CA ARG A 153 -12.54 4.09 13.73
C ARG A 153 -13.82 4.17 12.91
N ASP A 154 -14.80 4.97 13.34
CA ASP A 154 -16.05 5.17 12.60
C ASP A 154 -15.76 5.74 11.20
N TYR A 155 -14.96 6.80 11.12
CA TYR A 155 -14.58 7.39 9.85
C TYR A 155 -13.75 6.44 8.96
N TYR A 156 -12.74 5.75 9.49
CA TYR A 156 -12.00 4.76 8.68
C TYR A 156 -12.90 3.62 8.21
N THR A 157 -13.90 3.22 9.00
CA THR A 157 -14.90 2.22 8.58
C THR A 157 -15.73 2.73 7.39
N ARG A 158 -16.19 3.99 7.46
CA ARG A 158 -16.97 4.63 6.37
C ARG A 158 -16.15 4.87 5.11
N ALA A 159 -14.83 5.05 5.24
CA ALA A 159 -13.91 5.15 4.11
C ALA A 159 -13.74 3.84 3.31
N GLY A 160 -14.26 2.71 3.81
CA GLY A 160 -14.16 1.42 3.15
C GLY A 160 -12.70 1.00 2.93
N ILE A 161 -12.38 0.58 1.70
CA ILE A 161 -11.03 0.08 1.33
C ILE A 161 -9.95 1.14 1.63
N GLY A 162 -10.23 2.43 1.42
CA GLY A 162 -9.29 3.52 1.71
C GLY A 162 -8.95 3.65 3.19
N GLY A 163 -9.85 3.25 4.09
CA GLY A 163 -9.66 3.33 5.53
C GLY A 163 -9.10 2.08 6.19
N VAL A 164 -9.00 0.95 5.46
CA VAL A 164 -8.62 -0.35 6.04
C VAL A 164 -7.30 -0.30 6.80
N VAL A 165 -6.27 0.33 6.24
CA VAL A 165 -4.95 0.41 6.89
C VAL A 165 -5.03 1.22 8.19
N GLY A 166 -5.76 2.34 8.19
CA GLY A 166 -5.96 3.16 9.38
C GLY A 166 -6.77 2.43 10.45
N LEU A 167 -7.87 1.77 10.05
CA LEU A 167 -8.72 0.99 10.94
C LEU A 167 -7.95 -0.19 11.55
N GLY A 168 -7.24 -0.96 10.73
CA GLY A 168 -6.43 -2.08 11.19
C GLY A 168 -5.36 -1.62 12.18
N GLY A 169 -4.70 -0.49 11.93
CA GLY A 169 -3.73 0.08 12.88
C GLY A 169 -4.35 0.40 14.24
N LEU A 170 -5.57 0.95 14.27
CA LEU A 170 -6.30 1.20 15.52
C LEU A 170 -6.74 -0.11 16.21
N MET A 171 -7.09 -1.14 15.45
CA MET A 171 -7.42 -2.48 15.95
C MET A 171 -6.21 -3.18 16.57
N GLU A 172 -5.05 -3.14 15.90
CA GLU A 172 -3.79 -3.68 16.39
C GLU A 172 -3.38 -3.05 17.74
N GLN A 173 -3.69 -1.78 17.94
CA GLN A 173 -3.31 -1.02 19.14
C GLN A 173 -4.40 -1.00 20.23
N GLY A 174 -5.62 -1.47 19.95
CA GLY A 174 -6.76 -1.31 20.86
C GLY A 174 -7.14 0.15 21.12
N LYS A 175 -6.91 1.05 20.16
CA LYS A 175 -7.31 2.45 20.26
C LYS A 175 -8.76 2.60 19.81
N GLY A 176 -9.59 3.24 20.64
CA GLY A 176 -11.00 3.49 20.33
C GLY A 176 -11.89 2.23 20.33
N GLY A 177 -11.43 1.13 20.94
CA GLY A 177 -12.13 -0.15 21.02
C GLY A 177 -11.23 -1.22 21.63
N ALA A 178 -11.68 -2.47 21.66
CA ALA A 178 -10.82 -3.58 22.07
C ALA A 178 -9.67 -3.80 21.07
N GLN A 179 -8.54 -4.31 21.57
CA GLN A 179 -7.45 -4.77 20.72
C GLN A 179 -7.88 -6.04 19.98
N ASP A 180 -7.68 -6.07 18.67
CA ASP A 180 -8.05 -7.19 17.82
C ASP A 180 -7.07 -7.34 16.64
N VAL A 181 -5.92 -7.95 16.92
CA VAL A 181 -4.84 -8.13 15.93
C VAL A 181 -5.24 -9.14 14.85
N SER A 182 -5.96 -10.20 15.22
CA SER A 182 -6.47 -11.20 14.28
C SER A 182 -7.53 -10.62 13.35
N GLY A 183 -8.44 -9.79 13.86
CA GLY A 183 -9.38 -9.03 13.05
C GLY A 183 -8.71 -8.03 12.11
N ALA A 184 -7.63 -7.37 12.56
CA ALA A 184 -6.84 -6.48 11.69
C ALA A 184 -6.18 -7.25 10.55
N LEU A 185 -5.59 -8.41 10.83
CA LEU A 185 -5.02 -9.29 9.79
C LEU A 185 -6.08 -9.71 8.76
N LYS A 186 -7.25 -10.15 9.24
CA LYS A 186 -8.38 -10.48 8.36
C LYS A 186 -8.76 -9.30 7.49
N LEU A 187 -8.91 -8.12 8.08
CA LEU A 187 -9.24 -6.89 7.36
C LEU A 187 -8.21 -6.56 6.26
N TYR A 188 -6.92 -6.71 6.54
CA TYR A 188 -5.87 -6.51 5.54
C TYR A 188 -5.91 -7.54 4.41
N VAL A 189 -6.13 -8.82 4.73
CA VAL A 189 -6.29 -9.88 3.71
C VAL A 189 -7.54 -9.61 2.89
N ASP A 190 -8.60 -9.10 3.50
CA ASP A 190 -9.84 -8.81 2.79
C ASP A 190 -9.72 -7.61 1.85
N ALA A 191 -8.91 -6.62 2.20
CA ALA A 191 -8.70 -5.42 1.41
C ALA A 191 -7.59 -5.53 0.36
N THR A 192 -6.70 -6.54 0.44
CA THR A 192 -5.63 -6.65 -0.57
C THR A 192 -6.21 -7.00 -1.94
N GLN A 193 -5.86 -6.18 -2.93
CA GLN A 193 -6.24 -6.32 -4.33
C GLN A 193 -5.03 -6.70 -5.18
N LYS A 194 -3.83 -6.27 -4.78
CA LYS A 194 -2.59 -6.44 -5.56
C LYS A 194 -1.41 -6.74 -4.63
N TYR A 195 -0.60 -7.72 -4.99
CA TYR A 195 0.68 -7.98 -4.33
C TYR A 195 1.51 -6.70 -4.16
N GLY A 196 1.85 -6.38 -2.91
CA GLY A 196 2.63 -5.19 -2.54
C GLY A 196 1.82 -3.91 -2.34
N ASP A 197 0.49 -3.96 -2.43
CA ASP A 197 -0.39 -2.84 -2.08
C ASP A 197 -0.33 -2.49 -0.57
N PRO A 198 -0.96 -1.39 -0.13
CA PRO A 198 -0.96 -0.96 1.26
C PRO A 198 -1.35 -2.05 2.26
N ALA A 199 -2.47 -2.74 2.01
CA ALA A 199 -3.00 -3.78 2.88
C ALA A 199 -2.09 -5.02 2.91
N TRP A 200 -1.53 -5.41 1.76
CA TRP A 200 -0.49 -6.45 1.66
C TRP A 200 0.72 -6.11 2.52
N LYS A 201 1.19 -4.86 2.50
CA LYS A 201 2.32 -4.44 3.33
C LYS A 201 1.98 -4.48 4.81
N ALA A 202 0.75 -4.12 5.18
CA ALA A 202 0.28 -4.10 6.57
C ALA A 202 0.11 -5.51 7.18
N MET A 203 -0.27 -6.53 6.39
CA MET A 203 -0.38 -7.91 6.90
C MET A 203 0.97 -8.60 7.16
N ARG A 204 2.02 -8.29 6.37
CA ARG A 204 3.35 -8.93 6.47
C ARG A 204 3.89 -9.03 7.91
N PRO A 205 3.96 -7.95 8.69
CA PRO A 205 4.47 -8.02 10.07
C PRO A 205 3.61 -8.92 10.95
N LEU A 206 2.29 -8.95 10.77
CA LEU A 206 1.40 -9.81 11.55
C LEU A 206 1.63 -11.29 11.24
N LEU A 207 1.81 -11.64 9.97
CA LEU A 207 2.20 -12.99 9.55
C LEU A 207 3.58 -13.38 10.11
N ALA A 208 4.53 -12.43 10.13
CA ALA A 208 5.86 -12.66 10.71
C ALA A 208 5.84 -12.85 12.23
N LEU A 209 4.82 -12.36 12.92
CA LEU A 209 4.56 -12.62 14.34
C LEU A 209 3.93 -14.01 14.60
N GLY A 210 3.67 -14.78 13.54
CA GLY A 210 3.10 -16.12 13.63
C GLY A 210 1.57 -16.15 13.68
N LEU A 211 0.89 -15.05 13.33
CA LEU A 211 -0.56 -15.11 13.14
C LEU A 211 -0.88 -15.94 11.90
N GLU A 212 -1.79 -16.89 12.07
CA GLU A 212 -2.21 -17.79 11.01
C GLU A 212 -3.40 -17.22 10.23
N LEU A 213 -3.44 -17.55 8.94
CA LEU A 213 -4.58 -17.30 8.09
C LEU A 213 -5.46 -18.55 8.04
N ASP A 214 -6.77 -18.35 8.01
CA ASP A 214 -7.68 -19.45 7.69
C ASP A 214 -7.56 -19.89 6.22
N ALA A 215 -8.18 -21.02 5.88
CA ALA A 215 -8.07 -21.60 4.54
C ALA A 215 -8.56 -20.66 3.42
N GLU A 216 -9.58 -19.85 3.66
CA GLU A 216 -10.13 -18.90 2.67
C GLU A 216 -9.15 -17.74 2.47
N GLN A 217 -8.61 -17.22 3.56
CA GLN A 217 -7.60 -16.17 3.57
C GLN A 217 -6.32 -16.60 2.86
N VAL A 218 -5.85 -17.83 3.09
CA VAL A 218 -4.69 -18.41 2.37
C VAL A 218 -4.95 -18.46 0.86
N GLN A 219 -6.14 -18.91 0.44
CA GLN A 219 -6.49 -18.95 -0.98
C GLN A 219 -6.48 -17.55 -1.61
N LYS A 220 -7.02 -16.55 -0.91
CA LYS A 220 -7.01 -15.16 -1.37
C LYS A 220 -5.58 -14.61 -1.46
N TYR A 221 -4.79 -14.80 -0.41
CA TYR A 221 -3.38 -14.43 -0.37
C TYR A 221 -2.62 -15.01 -1.56
N ASN A 222 -2.72 -16.33 -1.78
CA ASN A 222 -2.00 -17.02 -2.85
C ASN A 222 -2.44 -16.56 -4.25
N ARG A 223 -3.73 -16.27 -4.44
CA ARG A 223 -4.24 -15.71 -5.71
C ARG A 223 -3.62 -14.35 -6.03
N VAL A 224 -3.61 -13.45 -5.03
CA VAL A 224 -3.03 -12.11 -5.17
C VAL A 224 -1.52 -12.19 -5.37
N TRP A 225 -0.86 -13.12 -4.66
CA TRP A 225 0.55 -13.42 -4.80
C TRP A 225 0.93 -13.88 -6.21
N ILE A 226 0.18 -14.81 -6.82
CA ILE A 226 0.41 -15.28 -8.20
C ILE A 226 0.28 -14.11 -9.19
N GLY A 227 -0.70 -13.22 -8.98
CA GLY A 227 -0.81 -12.00 -9.77
C GLY A 227 0.42 -11.09 -9.66
N GLY A 228 1.06 -11.05 -8.48
CA GLY A 228 2.35 -10.40 -8.25
C GLY A 228 3.50 -11.06 -8.99
N LEU A 229 3.64 -12.38 -8.89
CA LEU A 229 4.63 -13.17 -9.61
C LEU A 229 4.58 -12.90 -11.11
N LEU A 230 3.38 -12.98 -11.71
CA LEU A 230 3.20 -12.74 -13.14
C LEU A 230 3.54 -11.30 -13.55
N ARG A 231 3.29 -10.31 -12.68
CA ARG A 231 3.72 -8.92 -12.94
C ARG A 231 5.22 -8.78 -12.90
N GLN A 232 5.89 -9.36 -11.90
CA GLN A 232 7.35 -9.33 -11.82
C GLN A 232 8.00 -10.07 -12.99
N MET A 233 7.49 -11.25 -13.33
CA MET A 233 7.93 -12.01 -14.50
C MET A 233 7.86 -11.16 -15.77
N ARG A 234 6.72 -10.51 -16.03
CA ARG A 234 6.59 -9.60 -17.19
C ARG A 234 7.56 -8.42 -17.14
N PHE A 235 7.82 -7.87 -15.96
CA PHE A 235 8.78 -6.78 -15.80
C PHE A 235 10.21 -7.23 -16.11
N GLU A 236 10.63 -8.40 -15.61
CA GLU A 236 11.94 -8.98 -15.89
C GLU A 236 12.11 -9.33 -17.38
N LEU A 237 11.05 -9.84 -18.03
CA LEU A 237 11.05 -10.06 -19.47
C LEU A 237 11.17 -8.75 -20.26
N TRP A 238 10.40 -7.73 -19.89
CA TRP A 238 10.40 -6.42 -20.57
C TRP A 238 11.76 -5.71 -20.52
N ARG A 239 12.48 -5.83 -19.41
CA ARG A 239 13.81 -5.21 -19.24
C ARG A 239 14.96 -6.06 -19.80
N SER A 240 14.69 -7.28 -20.26
CA SER A 240 15.72 -8.18 -20.79
C SER A 240 16.25 -7.64 -22.12
N TYR A 241 17.51 -7.23 -22.12
CA TYR A 241 18.20 -6.76 -23.32
C TYR A 241 18.34 -7.88 -24.36
N GLU A 242 18.56 -9.12 -23.92
CA GLU A 242 18.66 -10.29 -24.80
C GLU A 242 17.38 -10.49 -25.60
N LEU A 243 16.21 -10.45 -24.94
CA LEU A 243 14.92 -10.57 -25.62
C LEU A 243 14.63 -9.38 -26.55
N GLY A 244 15.05 -8.16 -26.17
CA GLY A 244 14.89 -6.97 -27.00
C GLY A 244 15.69 -7.01 -28.32
N GLY A 245 16.74 -7.82 -28.39
CA GLY A 245 17.58 -8.01 -29.58
C GLY A 245 17.16 -9.16 -30.50
N LEU A 246 16.21 -10.00 -30.10
CA LEU A 246 15.82 -11.18 -30.88
C LEU A 246 14.82 -10.83 -31.98
N ASN A 247 15.17 -11.17 -33.22
CA ASN A 247 14.29 -11.08 -34.37
C ASN A 247 13.58 -12.41 -34.57
N HIS A 248 12.41 -12.58 -33.95
CA HIS A 248 11.52 -13.69 -34.26
C HIS A 248 10.60 -13.32 -35.45
N SER A 249 10.47 -14.26 -36.38
CA SER A 249 9.57 -14.14 -37.55
C SER A 249 8.12 -13.87 -37.13
N GLY A 250 7.24 -13.50 -38.06
CA GLY A 250 5.85 -13.04 -37.81
C GLY A 250 4.88 -14.01 -37.10
N GLN A 251 5.38 -15.04 -36.42
CA GLN A 251 4.63 -15.98 -35.60
C GLN A 251 4.79 -15.64 -34.11
N THR A 252 3.70 -15.81 -33.34
CA THR A 252 3.77 -15.72 -31.88
C THR A 252 4.38 -17.00 -31.34
N LEU A 253 5.49 -16.88 -30.63
CA LEU A 253 6.15 -18.02 -29.98
C LEU A 253 5.72 -18.07 -28.52
N THR A 254 5.48 -19.27 -28.01
CA THR A 254 5.12 -19.46 -26.60
C THR A 254 6.14 -20.36 -25.94
N VAL A 255 6.79 -19.84 -24.90
CA VAL A 255 7.64 -20.61 -23.99
C VAL A 255 6.85 -20.84 -22.71
N ARG A 256 6.81 -22.08 -22.18
CA ARG A 256 6.28 -22.29 -20.83
C ARG A 256 7.43 -22.42 -19.84
N VAL A 257 7.38 -21.62 -18.79
CA VAL A 257 8.39 -21.59 -17.74
C VAL A 257 7.78 -22.16 -16.46
N LEU A 258 8.44 -23.15 -15.86
CA LEU A 258 8.10 -23.69 -14.55
C LEU A 258 8.87 -22.91 -13.48
N PHE A 259 8.12 -22.36 -12.52
CA PHE A 259 8.65 -21.79 -11.29
C PHE A 259 8.34 -22.75 -10.13
N ARG A 260 9.38 -23.26 -9.47
CA ARG A 260 9.26 -24.09 -8.27
C ARG A 260 9.66 -23.28 -7.05
N PHE A 261 8.71 -23.05 -6.15
CA PHE A 261 8.91 -22.37 -4.88
C PHE A 261 9.01 -23.40 -3.76
N SER A 262 9.87 -23.13 -2.77
CA SER A 262 9.95 -23.91 -1.53
C SER A 262 9.82 -22.99 -0.33
N THR A 263 9.47 -23.55 0.83
CA THR A 263 9.37 -22.78 2.09
C THR A 263 10.69 -22.14 2.52
N ARG A 264 11.82 -22.61 1.97
CA ARG A 264 13.18 -22.23 2.37
C ARG A 264 13.76 -21.09 1.54
N SER A 265 13.13 -20.73 0.42
CA SER A 265 13.69 -19.75 -0.51
C SER A 265 12.62 -18.81 -1.09
N PRO A 266 12.82 -17.49 -1.00
CA PRO A 266 12.00 -16.51 -1.73
C PRO A 266 12.28 -16.50 -3.25
N LYS A 267 13.38 -17.12 -3.67
CA LYS A 267 13.77 -17.29 -5.07
C LYS A 267 13.28 -18.65 -5.58
N PRO A 268 12.49 -18.72 -6.66
CA PRO A 268 12.11 -19.97 -7.27
C PRO A 268 13.29 -20.61 -8.01
N GLU A 269 13.26 -21.94 -8.10
CA GLU A 269 13.96 -22.65 -9.16
C GLU A 269 13.17 -22.47 -10.46
N VAL A 270 13.87 -22.18 -11.55
CA VAL A 270 13.26 -21.84 -12.84
C VAL A 270 13.70 -22.85 -13.88
N TYR A 271 12.72 -23.45 -14.58
CA TYR A 271 12.96 -24.47 -15.59
C TYR A 271 12.17 -24.17 -16.86
N LEU A 272 12.70 -24.63 -18.00
CA LEU A 272 11.91 -24.75 -19.23
C LEU A 272 10.90 -25.89 -19.05
N ALA A 273 9.61 -25.58 -19.11
CA ALA A 273 8.54 -26.57 -19.03
C ALA A 273 8.11 -27.05 -20.43
N GLU A 274 8.00 -26.12 -21.39
CA GLU A 274 7.66 -26.42 -22.79
C GLU A 274 8.44 -25.45 -23.69
N SER A 275 9.12 -26.01 -24.69
CA SER A 275 9.92 -25.29 -25.68
C SER A 275 9.03 -24.57 -26.69
N SER A 276 9.47 -23.40 -27.14
CA SER A 276 8.86 -22.70 -28.28
C SER A 276 9.25 -23.27 -29.64
N GLY A 277 10.18 -24.24 -29.68
CA GLY A 277 10.81 -24.75 -30.90
C GLY A 277 12.07 -23.99 -31.32
N ASP A 278 12.41 -22.89 -30.63
CA ASP A 278 13.65 -22.13 -30.83
C ASP A 278 14.47 -22.10 -29.52
N PRO A 279 15.63 -22.81 -29.47
CA PRO A 279 16.42 -22.92 -28.24
C PRO A 279 17.07 -21.60 -27.81
N VAL A 280 17.28 -20.65 -28.73
CA VAL A 280 17.83 -19.32 -28.41
C VAL A 280 16.78 -18.53 -27.64
N ILE A 281 15.53 -18.58 -28.12
CA ILE A 281 14.39 -17.92 -27.48
C ILE A 281 14.08 -18.56 -26.13
N ASP A 282 14.06 -19.88 -26.06
CA ASP A 282 13.83 -20.60 -24.80
C ASP A 282 14.87 -20.24 -23.73
N THR A 283 16.15 -20.20 -24.13
CA THR A 283 17.26 -19.84 -23.23
C THR A 283 17.15 -18.40 -22.76
N ALA A 284 16.84 -17.46 -23.67
CA ALA A 284 16.70 -16.05 -23.34
C ALA A 284 15.51 -15.80 -22.37
N VAL A 285 14.38 -16.47 -22.59
CA VAL A 285 13.20 -16.36 -21.71
C VAL A 285 13.51 -16.90 -20.31
N VAL A 286 14.10 -18.10 -20.21
CA VAL A 286 14.44 -18.70 -18.92
C VAL A 286 15.48 -17.85 -18.18
N SER A 287 16.50 -17.36 -18.89
CA SER A 287 17.57 -16.54 -18.31
C SER A 287 17.04 -15.19 -17.80
N ALA A 288 16.13 -14.56 -18.54
CA ALA A 288 15.51 -13.29 -18.16
C ALA A 288 14.79 -13.36 -16.80
N VAL A 289 14.15 -14.49 -16.49
CA VAL A 289 13.36 -14.65 -15.25
C VAL A 289 14.09 -15.45 -14.17
N TYR A 290 15.32 -15.92 -14.43
CA TYR A 290 16.12 -16.73 -13.51
C TYR A 290 16.44 -16.04 -12.17
N HIS A 291 16.54 -14.70 -12.19
CA HIS A 291 16.85 -13.89 -11.01
C HIS A 291 15.62 -13.37 -10.28
N LEU A 292 14.42 -13.71 -10.74
CA LEU A 292 13.17 -13.30 -10.09
C LEU A 292 13.18 -13.72 -8.61
N THR A 293 12.83 -12.79 -7.72
CA THR A 293 12.78 -13.07 -6.28
C THR A 293 11.53 -12.44 -5.69
N MET A 294 10.70 -13.27 -5.05
CA MET A 294 9.47 -12.82 -4.41
C MET A 294 9.76 -12.39 -2.97
N LYS A 295 9.37 -11.16 -2.60
CA LYS A 295 9.60 -10.62 -1.25
C LYS A 295 8.92 -11.43 -0.15
N ASP A 296 7.74 -11.98 -0.42
CA ASP A 296 6.98 -12.81 0.53
C ASP A 296 6.84 -14.23 0.00
N PRO A 297 6.80 -15.24 0.87
CA PRO A 297 6.65 -16.63 0.44
C PRO A 297 5.23 -16.92 -0.06
N TYR A 298 5.11 -17.91 -0.94
CA TYR A 298 3.84 -18.56 -1.21
C TYR A 298 3.41 -19.39 0.02
N MET A 299 2.13 -19.36 0.38
CA MET A 299 1.63 -20.14 1.51
C MET A 299 1.27 -21.55 1.06
N LEU A 300 2.11 -22.53 1.38
CA LEU A 300 1.87 -23.92 1.02
C LEU A 300 0.74 -24.53 1.86
N PRO A 301 -0.14 -25.34 1.25
CA PRO A 301 -1.02 -26.24 1.98
C PRO A 301 -0.24 -27.15 2.93
N ALA A 302 -0.88 -27.58 4.02
CA ALA A 302 -0.28 -28.48 4.99
C ALA A 302 0.25 -29.76 4.32
N GLY A 303 1.49 -30.15 4.63
CA GLY A 303 2.16 -31.33 4.08
C GLY A 303 2.80 -31.15 2.70
N GLN A 304 2.70 -29.96 2.07
CA GLN A 304 3.45 -29.66 0.86
C GLN A 304 4.78 -28.96 1.19
N GLU A 305 5.86 -29.38 0.51
CA GLU A 305 7.18 -28.75 0.65
C GLU A 305 7.50 -27.77 -0.49
N THR A 306 6.82 -27.93 -1.63
CA THR A 306 7.03 -27.13 -2.84
C THR A 306 5.72 -26.75 -3.53
N PHE A 307 5.75 -25.62 -4.24
CA PHE A 307 4.69 -25.17 -5.14
C PHE A 307 5.25 -24.94 -6.54
N ASP A 308 4.68 -25.63 -7.51
CA ASP A 308 5.06 -25.56 -8.92
C ASP A 308 4.02 -24.73 -9.68
N PHE A 309 4.49 -23.70 -10.38
CA PHE A 309 3.65 -22.84 -11.21
C PHE A 309 4.22 -22.73 -12.62
N VAL A 310 3.44 -23.17 -13.62
CA VAL A 310 3.82 -23.07 -15.02
C VAL A 310 3.18 -21.82 -15.63
N ALA A 311 4.01 -20.87 -16.06
CA ALA A 311 3.56 -19.64 -16.69
C ALA A 311 3.82 -19.68 -18.21
N PRO A 312 2.83 -19.35 -19.05
CA PRO A 312 3.07 -19.13 -20.47
C PRO A 312 3.67 -17.74 -20.71
N VAL A 313 4.72 -17.68 -21.52
CA VAL A 313 5.35 -16.46 -22.01
C VAL A 313 5.15 -16.40 -23.52
N ALA A 314 4.22 -15.54 -23.95
CA ALA A 314 3.97 -15.29 -25.36
C ALA A 314 4.85 -14.13 -25.85
N LEU A 315 5.62 -14.39 -26.90
CA LEU A 315 6.46 -13.41 -27.59
C LEU A 315 5.80 -13.08 -28.93
N SER A 316 5.20 -11.89 -29.00
CA SER A 316 4.57 -11.39 -30.22
C SER A 316 5.59 -10.70 -31.12
N PRO A 317 5.45 -10.79 -32.46
CA PRO A 317 6.29 -10.06 -33.39
C PRO A 317 6.35 -8.58 -33.05
N SER A 318 7.55 -8.01 -33.01
CA SER A 318 7.72 -6.57 -32.84
C SER A 318 7.10 -5.89 -34.07
N ALA A 319 6.04 -5.09 -33.85
CA ALA A 319 5.57 -4.17 -34.88
C ALA A 319 6.76 -3.29 -35.23
N LYS A 320 7.28 -3.41 -36.47
CA LYS A 320 8.28 -2.50 -36.99
C LYS A 320 7.79 -1.09 -36.67
N ARG A 321 8.49 -0.36 -35.80
CA ARG A 321 8.33 1.10 -35.72
C ARG A 321 8.83 1.60 -37.07
N GLY A 322 7.90 1.81 -38.00
CA GLY A 322 8.13 2.51 -39.26
C GLY A 322 8.33 3.99 -39.02
#